data_AF-A0A6A3D652-F1
#
_entry.id   AF-A0A6A3D652-F1
#
_cell.length_a   1.000
_cell.length_b   1.000
_cell.length_c   1.000
_cell.angle_alpha   90.00
_cell.angle_beta   90.00
_cell.angle_gamma   90.00
#
_symmetry.space_group_name_H-M   'P 1'
#
loop_
_entity.id
_entity.type
_entity.pdbx_description
1 polymer ?
#
loop_
_entity_poly.entity_id
_entity_poly.type
_entity_poly.pdbx_seq_one_letter_code
_entity_poly.pdbx_strand_id
1 'polypeptide(L)'
;MWSAYGRAGLAHLGNNTNNRLEASWGSLKDILKPEMGVDECIETLLFLETAAEMEYASKLNVVGSRLYHDCDEQLSKVAAVVSPHAFQLIRNEYDLLAQNVGAYVAREVQPSIFEVVSSKTSSVYHINAKIYSCSCTF
;
A
#
# COMPACT_ATOMS: atom_id res chain seq x y z
N MET A 1 18.77 -23.97 -33.88
CA MET A 1 19.27 -22.64 -33.48
C MET A 1 18.75 -21.60 -34.48
N TRP A 2 17.45 -21.31 -34.42
CA TRP A 2 16.72 -20.32 -35.25
C TRP A 2 15.71 -19.58 -34.38
N SER A 3 15.08 -20.31 -33.47
CA SER A 3 14.28 -19.78 -32.36
C SER A 3 15.01 -18.79 -31.47
N ALA A 4 16.30 -19.02 -31.16
CA ALA A 4 17.11 -18.06 -30.40
C ALA A 4 17.40 -16.78 -31.21
N TYR A 5 17.69 -16.91 -32.51
CA TYR A 5 17.93 -15.78 -33.41
C TYR A 5 16.67 -14.90 -33.56
N GLY A 6 15.50 -15.51 -33.77
CA GLY A 6 14.23 -14.78 -33.86
C GLY A 6 13.79 -14.10 -32.56
N ARG A 7 14.26 -14.57 -31.40
CA ARG A 7 13.96 -13.98 -30.09
C ARG A 7 14.98 -12.93 -29.64
N ALA A 8 16.11 -12.78 -30.33
CA ALA A 8 17.19 -11.88 -29.92
C ALA A 8 16.80 -10.39 -29.90
N GLY A 9 15.77 -10.00 -30.67
CA GLY A 9 15.26 -8.63 -30.71
C GLY A 9 14.01 -8.37 -29.86
N LEU A 10 13.49 -9.37 -29.15
CA LEU A 10 12.29 -9.22 -28.32
C LEU A 10 12.68 -8.79 -26.90
N ALA A 11 11.86 -7.95 -26.28
CA ALA A 11 12.02 -7.61 -24.87
C ALA A 11 11.97 -8.89 -24.03
N HIS A 12 13.04 -9.13 -23.26
CA HIS A 12 13.19 -10.32 -22.43
C HIS A 12 13.19 -9.91 -20.97
N LEU A 13 12.35 -10.54 -20.15
CA LEU A 13 12.25 -10.28 -18.71
C LEU A 13 13.32 -11.05 -17.89
N GLY A 14 14.37 -11.53 -18.57
CA GLY A 14 15.38 -12.42 -18.03
C GLY A 14 14.91 -13.87 -17.95
N ASN A 15 15.89 -14.77 -17.77
CA ASN A 15 15.67 -16.21 -17.86
C ASN A 15 14.64 -16.73 -16.84
N ASN A 16 14.71 -16.27 -15.59
CA ASN A 16 13.83 -16.77 -14.53
C ASN A 16 12.36 -16.38 -14.79
N THR A 17 12.10 -15.10 -15.06
CA THR A 17 10.74 -14.61 -15.32
C THR A 17 10.12 -15.28 -16.54
N ASN A 18 10.89 -15.38 -17.64
CA ASN A 18 10.39 -16.05 -18.85
C ASN A 18 10.08 -17.53 -18.60
N ASN A 19 10.94 -18.26 -17.90
CA ASN A 19 10.67 -19.67 -17.60
C ASN A 19 9.41 -19.84 -16.76
N ARG A 20 9.12 -18.91 -15.85
CA ARG A 20 7.87 -18.93 -15.07
C ARG A 20 6.65 -18.67 -15.94
N LEU A 21 6.73 -17.69 -16.85
CA LEU A 21 5.64 -17.39 -17.79
C LEU A 21 5.38 -18.58 -18.74
N GLU A 22 6.43 -19.17 -19.29
CA GLU A 22 6.33 -20.35 -20.16
C GLU A 22 5.75 -21.55 -19.41
N ALA A 23 6.14 -21.76 -18.15
CA ALA A 23 5.57 -22.81 -17.30
C ALA A 23 4.06 -22.59 -17.05
N SER A 24 3.64 -21.35 -16.72
CA SER A 24 2.23 -21.01 -16.57
C SER A 24 1.43 -21.22 -17.85
N TRP A 25 2.00 -20.87 -19.02
CA TRP A 25 1.40 -21.18 -20.32
C TRP A 25 1.30 -22.69 -20.58
N GLY A 26 2.30 -23.45 -20.12
CA GLY A 26 2.25 -24.91 -20.10
C GLY A 26 1.03 -25.43 -19.34
N SER A 27 0.81 -24.94 -18.12
CA SER A 27 -0.35 -25.32 -17.29
C SER A 27 -1.69 -24.94 -17.92
N LEU A 28 -1.77 -23.83 -18.64
CA LEU A 28 -3.00 -23.44 -19.34
C LEU A 28 -3.41 -24.45 -20.42
N LYS A 29 -2.47 -25.17 -21.04
CA LYS A 29 -2.79 -26.22 -22.03
C LYS A 29 -3.44 -27.45 -21.41
N ASP A 30 -3.28 -27.66 -20.11
CA ASP A 30 -3.99 -28.73 -19.40
C ASP A 30 -5.45 -28.36 -19.13
N ILE A 31 -5.77 -27.06 -19.13
CA ILE A 31 -7.12 -26.52 -18.90
C ILE A 31 -7.83 -26.32 -20.25
N LEU A 32 -7.18 -25.62 -21.18
CA LEU A 32 -7.69 -25.34 -22.52
C LEU A 32 -7.50 -26.56 -23.42
N LYS A 33 -8.61 -27.21 -23.77
CA LYS A 33 -8.61 -28.40 -24.61
C LYS A 33 -8.76 -28.05 -26.10
N PRO A 34 -8.12 -28.79 -27.02
CA PRO A 34 -8.26 -28.55 -28.46
C PRO A 34 -9.70 -28.60 -28.97
N GLU A 35 -10.59 -29.28 -28.25
CA GLU A 35 -11.99 -29.45 -28.59
C GLU A 35 -12.87 -28.25 -28.16
N MET A 36 -12.36 -27.35 -27.31
CA MET A 36 -13.09 -26.18 -26.84
C MET A 36 -13.27 -25.15 -27.96
N GLY A 37 -14.42 -24.48 -27.94
CA GLY A 37 -14.66 -23.32 -28.80
C GLY A 37 -13.69 -22.18 -28.49
N VAL A 38 -13.42 -21.31 -29.47
CA VAL A 38 -12.56 -20.13 -29.24
C VAL A 38 -13.19 -19.19 -28.21
N ASP A 39 -14.51 -19.03 -28.25
CA ASP A 39 -15.31 -18.32 -27.26
C ASP A 39 -15.17 -18.93 -25.86
N GLU A 40 -15.32 -20.25 -25.74
CA GLU A 40 -15.15 -20.98 -24.49
C GLU A 40 -13.72 -20.84 -23.93
N CYS A 41 -12.71 -20.87 -24.80
CA CYS A 41 -11.31 -20.65 -24.42
C CYS A 41 -11.08 -19.23 -23.88
N ILE A 42 -11.65 -18.22 -24.54
CA ILE A 42 -11.53 -16.82 -24.12
C ILE A 42 -12.24 -16.61 -22.77
N GLU A 43 -13.46 -17.13 -22.61
CA GLU A 43 -14.20 -17.04 -21.35
C GLU A 43 -13.42 -17.69 -20.20
N THR A 44 -12.86 -18.88 -20.43
CA THR A 44 -12.04 -19.59 -19.45
C THR A 44 -10.78 -18.78 -19.08
N LEU A 45 -10.10 -18.20 -20.06
CA LEU A 45 -8.92 -17.36 -19.81
C LEU A 45 -9.26 -16.12 -18.99
N LEU A 46 -10.33 -15.40 -19.34
CA LEU A 46 -10.79 -14.23 -18.61
C LEU A 46 -11.16 -14.58 -17.17
N PHE A 47 -11.81 -15.73 -16.95
CA PHE A 47 -12.13 -16.21 -15.61
C PHE A 47 -10.86 -16.48 -14.78
N LEU A 48 -9.88 -17.18 -15.34
CA LEU A 48 -8.62 -17.49 -14.67
C LEU A 48 -7.81 -16.23 -14.36
N GLU A 49 -7.74 -15.28 -15.29
CA GLU A 49 -7.09 -13.98 -15.10
C GLU A 49 -7.77 -13.20 -13.97
N THR A 50 -9.10 -13.09 -14.01
CA THR A 50 -9.89 -12.41 -12.96
C THR A 50 -9.65 -13.05 -11.59
N ALA A 51 -9.63 -14.39 -11.50
CA ALA A 51 -9.36 -15.10 -10.26
C ALA A 51 -7.95 -14.82 -9.73
N ALA A 52 -6.94 -14.83 -10.60
CA ALA A 52 -5.56 -14.52 -10.24
C ALA A 52 -5.40 -13.05 -9.79
N GLU A 53 -6.08 -12.11 -10.47
CA GLU A 53 -6.10 -10.70 -10.07
C GLU A 53 -6.76 -10.49 -8.71
N MET A 54 -7.89 -11.17 -8.46
CA MET A 54 -8.56 -11.12 -7.15
C MET A 54 -7.65 -11.66 -6.05
N GLU A 55 -6.95 -12.78 -6.29
CA GLU A 55 -5.99 -13.33 -5.33
C GLU A 55 -4.84 -12.35 -5.08
N TYR A 56 -4.30 -11.75 -6.13
CA TYR A 56 -3.22 -10.76 -6.04
C TYR A 56 -3.66 -9.50 -5.28
N ALA A 57 -4.82 -8.96 -5.62
CA ALA A 57 -5.41 -7.80 -4.95
C ALA A 57 -5.69 -8.10 -3.47
N SER A 58 -6.16 -9.30 -3.15
CA SER A 58 -6.38 -9.70 -1.75
C SER A 58 -5.09 -9.62 -0.94
N LYS A 59 -3.96 -10.12 -1.49
CA LYS A 59 -2.65 -10.09 -0.84
C LYS A 59 -2.11 -8.68 -0.65
N LEU A 60 -2.34 -7.77 -1.61
CA LEU A 60 -1.92 -6.37 -1.53
C LEU A 60 -2.81 -5.50 -0.64
N ASN A 61 -4.07 -5.90 -0.42
CA ASN A 61 -5.01 -5.17 0.41
C ASN A 61 -4.96 -5.59 1.88
N VAL A 62 -4.21 -6.66 2.23
CA VAL A 62 -3.93 -6.98 3.63
C VAL A 62 -3.09 -5.86 4.24
N VAL A 63 -3.51 -5.40 5.43
CA VAL A 63 -2.76 -4.45 6.26
C VAL A 63 -1.34 -4.98 6.50
N GLY A 64 -0.33 -4.13 6.27
CA GLY A 64 1.08 -4.50 6.41
C GLY A 64 1.75 -5.18 5.21
N SER A 65 1.01 -5.47 4.12
CA SER A 65 1.61 -5.98 2.88
C SER A 65 2.35 -4.90 2.05
N ARG A 66 2.09 -3.62 2.33
CA ARG A 66 2.72 -2.49 1.62
C ARG A 66 4.07 -2.15 2.23
N LEU A 67 5.10 -2.22 1.40
CA LEU A 67 6.42 -1.70 1.73
C LEU A 67 6.39 -0.18 1.55
N TYR A 68 6.54 0.55 2.65
CA TYR A 68 6.75 2.00 2.61
C TYR A 68 8.25 2.29 2.60
N HIS A 69 8.69 3.06 1.61
CA HIS A 69 10.07 3.53 1.55
C HIS A 69 10.32 4.64 2.58
N ASP A 70 11.58 4.77 3.00
CA ASP A 70 12.06 5.77 3.95
C ASP A 70 11.35 5.72 5.31
N CYS A 71 10.99 4.52 5.76
CA CYS A 71 10.47 4.29 7.10
C CYS A 71 11.57 3.75 8.00
N ASP A 72 11.71 4.35 9.18
CA ASP A 72 12.51 3.75 10.24
C ASP A 72 11.81 2.52 10.84
N GLU A 73 12.47 1.87 11.81
CA GLU A 73 11.95 0.66 12.44
C GLU A 73 10.58 0.89 13.12
N GLN A 74 10.32 2.09 13.66
CA GLN A 74 9.08 2.39 14.38
C GLN A 74 7.92 2.59 13.41
N LEU A 75 8.12 3.40 12.36
CA LEU A 75 7.12 3.59 11.31
C LEU A 75 6.82 2.28 10.59
N SER A 76 7.82 1.42 10.39
CA SER A 76 7.62 0.10 9.77
C SER A 76 6.67 -0.79 10.59
N LYS A 77 6.77 -0.77 11.92
CA LYS A 77 5.85 -1.50 12.81
C LYS A 77 4.43 -0.96 12.73
N VAL A 78 4.26 0.35 12.63
CA VAL A 78 2.94 0.99 12.48
C VAL A 78 2.33 0.63 11.13
N ALA A 79 3.09 0.73 10.04
CA ALA A 79 2.65 0.36 8.69
C ALA A 79 2.13 -1.09 8.62
N ALA A 80 2.69 -1.98 9.44
CA ALA A 80 2.30 -3.38 9.51
C ALA A 80 0.89 -3.60 10.07
N VAL A 81 0.33 -2.64 10.82
CA VAL A 81 -0.91 -2.83 11.61
C VAL A 81 -2.01 -1.82 11.29
N VAL A 82 -1.75 -0.82 10.46
CA VAL A 82 -2.75 0.22 10.11
C VAL A 82 -3.02 0.28 8.61
N SER A 83 -4.20 0.79 8.24
CA SER A 83 -4.54 1.04 6.84
C SER A 83 -3.61 2.10 6.22
N PRO A 84 -3.46 2.16 4.87
CA PRO A 84 -2.64 3.17 4.22
C PRO A 84 -3.05 4.62 4.57
N HIS A 85 -4.35 4.86 4.74
CA HIS A 85 -4.86 6.16 5.15
C HIS A 85 -4.41 6.53 6.57
N ALA A 86 -4.61 5.64 7.54
CA ALA A 86 -4.17 5.86 8.92
C ALA A 86 -2.64 5.97 9.03
N PHE A 87 -1.90 5.17 8.26
CA PHE A 87 -0.45 5.25 8.19
C PHE A 87 0.01 6.65 7.76
N GLN A 88 -0.62 7.23 6.74
CA GLN A 88 -0.25 8.56 6.26
C GLN A 88 -0.50 9.66 7.30
N LEU A 89 -1.62 9.57 8.03
CA LEU A 89 -1.90 10.51 9.14
C LEU A 89 -0.81 10.43 10.22
N ILE A 90 -0.45 9.22 10.63
CA ILE A 90 0.58 9.00 11.65
C ILE A 90 1.95 9.45 11.15
N ARG A 91 2.33 9.12 9.91
CA ARG A 91 3.62 9.51 9.32
C ARG A 91 3.79 11.02 9.28
N ASN A 92 2.75 11.77 8.90
CA ASN A 92 2.80 13.22 8.87
C ASN A 92 3.13 13.80 10.25
N GLU A 93 2.48 13.32 11.31
CA GLU A 93 2.75 13.75 12.68
C GLU A 93 4.13 13.29 13.17
N TYR A 94 4.54 12.08 12.82
CA TYR A 94 5.85 11.52 13.16
C TYR A 94 7.00 12.36 12.56
N ASP A 95 6.87 12.75 11.29
CA ASP A 95 7.86 13.56 10.59
C ASP A 95 7.96 14.98 11.20
N LEU A 96 6.85 15.54 11.70
CA LEU A 96 6.86 16.82 12.42
C LEU A 96 7.62 16.73 13.75
N LEU A 97 7.45 15.63 14.48
CA LEU A 97 8.20 15.36 15.72
C LEU A 97 9.69 15.16 15.45
N ALA A 98 10.04 14.36 14.43
CA ALA A 98 11.43 14.07 14.07
C ALA A 98 12.22 15.32 13.67
N GLN A 99 11.56 16.33 13.09
CA GLN A 99 12.17 17.62 12.77
C GLN A 99 12.47 18.48 14.02
N ASN A 100 12.09 18.04 15.23
CA ASN A 100 12.20 18.77 16.49
C ASN A 100 11.48 20.13 16.46
N VAL A 101 10.42 20.23 15.63
CA VAL A 101 9.61 21.44 15.41
C VAL A 101 8.33 21.39 16.24
N GLY A 102 8.41 20.84 17.45
CA GLY A 102 7.32 20.83 18.42
C GLY A 102 7.05 22.21 19.02
N ALA A 103 6.89 23.24 18.19
CA ALA A 103 6.50 24.58 18.64
C ALA A 103 4.97 24.69 18.61
N TYR A 104 4.32 23.88 19.46
CA TYR A 104 2.94 24.13 19.84
C TYR A 104 2.92 25.28 20.84
N VAL A 105 2.17 26.32 20.54
CA VAL A 105 1.96 27.44 21.46
C VAL A 105 0.62 27.22 22.14
N ALA A 106 0.63 27.06 23.46
CA ALA A 106 -0.57 26.91 24.26
C ALA A 106 -0.94 28.25 24.90
N ARG A 107 -2.21 28.64 24.81
CA ARG A 107 -2.79 29.77 25.51
C ARG A 107 -4.02 29.33 26.29
N GLU A 108 -4.12 29.74 27.54
CA GLU A 108 -5.34 29.50 28.33
C GLU A 108 -6.42 30.49 27.86
N VAL A 109 -7.56 29.96 27.40
CA VAL A 109 -8.70 30.77 26.93
C VAL A 109 -9.78 30.87 27.99
N GLN A 110 -9.93 29.82 28.80
CA GLN A 110 -10.79 29.76 29.98
C GLN A 110 -10.09 28.89 31.03
N PRO A 111 -10.48 28.98 32.31
CA PRO A 111 -9.93 28.12 33.35
C PRO A 111 -9.96 26.64 32.93
N SER A 112 -8.78 26.01 32.85
CA SER A 112 -8.61 24.60 32.43
C SER A 112 -8.96 24.30 30.96
N ILE A 113 -9.18 25.30 30.10
CA ILE A 113 -9.33 25.14 28.64
C ILE A 113 -8.20 25.89 27.94
N PHE A 114 -7.37 25.12 27.26
CA PHE A 114 -6.21 25.61 26.52
C PHE A 114 -6.48 25.51 25.02
N GLU A 115 -6.22 26.59 24.30
CA GLU A 115 -6.08 26.53 22.85
C GLU A 115 -4.61 26.31 22.52
N VAL A 116 -4.35 25.32 21.69
CA VAL A 116 -3.00 24.90 21.29
C VAL A 116 -2.88 25.04 19.79
N VAL A 117 -1.95 25.89 19.35
CA VAL A 117 -1.74 26.20 17.94
C VAL A 117 -0.41 25.62 17.48
N SER A 118 -0.45 24.84 16.39
CA SER A 118 0.75 24.38 15.70
C SER A 118 1.34 25.52 14.87
N SER A 119 2.57 25.92 15.18
CA SER A 119 3.28 26.97 14.42
C SER A 119 3.58 26.57 12.96
N LYS A 120 3.52 25.28 12.60
CA LYS A 120 3.76 24.81 11.23
C LYS A 120 2.49 24.57 10.43
N THR A 121 1.53 23.85 10.99
CA THR A 121 0.31 23.48 10.25
C THR A 121 -0.78 24.54 10.38
N SER A 122 -0.59 25.51 11.30
CA SER A 122 -1.64 26.46 11.70
C SER A 122 -2.90 25.78 12.24
N SER A 123 -2.82 24.48 12.55
CA SER A 123 -3.92 23.74 13.17
C SER A 123 -4.14 24.22 14.60
N VAL A 124 -5.41 24.34 14.98
CA VAL A 124 -5.85 24.80 16.29
C VAL A 124 -6.56 23.66 17.00
N TYR A 125 -6.11 23.34 18.21
CA TYR A 125 -6.68 22.29 19.05
C TYR A 125 -7.13 22.87 20.38
N HIS A 126 -8.13 22.25 21.00
CA HIS A 126 -8.62 22.62 22.32
C HIS A 126 -8.39 21.47 23.29
N ILE A 127 -7.71 21.76 24.39
CA ILE A 127 -7.44 20.82 25.48
C ILE A 127 -8.24 21.26 26.70
N ASN A 128 -9.09 20.37 27.20
CA ASN A 128 -9.76 20.55 28.48
C ASN A 128 -9.05 19.71 29.55
N ALA A 129 -8.26 20.37 30.39
CA ALA A 129 -7.47 19.74 31.45
C ALA A 129 -8.33 19.24 32.62
N LYS A 130 -9.59 19.68 32.73
CA LYS A 130 -10.50 19.26 33.80
C LYS A 130 -11.10 17.87 33.54
N ILE A 131 -11.39 17.57 32.27
CA ILE A 131 -11.96 16.28 31.84
C ILE A 131 -10.98 15.44 31.02
N TYR A 132 -9.72 15.88 30.91
CA TYR A 132 -8.67 15.21 30.14
C TYR A 132 -9.07 14.90 28.68
N SER A 133 -9.69 15.86 27.99
CA SER A 133 -10.10 15.70 26.59
C SER A 133 -9.33 16.63 25.65
N CYS A 134 -9.00 16.16 24.44
CA CYS A 134 -8.52 17.00 23.33
C CYS A 134 -9.51 16.98 22.16
N SER A 135 -9.64 18.09 21.44
CA SER A 135 -10.28 18.14 20.12
C SER A 135 -9.42 17.54 18.99
N CYS A 136 -8.26 16.98 19.34
CA CYS A 136 -7.36 16.28 18.44
C CYS A 136 -8.09 15.04 17.89
N THR A 137 -8.39 15.02 16.59
CA THR A 137 -8.84 13.80 15.90
C THR A 137 -7.62 12.95 15.59
N PHE A 138 -7.47 11.83 16.29
CA PHE A 138 -6.56 10.74 15.92
C PHE A 138 -7.37 9.63 15.23
#